data_AF-A0A973JVU1-F1
#
_entry.id   AF-A0A973JVU1-F1
#
_cell.length_a   1.000
_cell.length_b   1.000
_cell.length_c   1.000
_cell.angle_alpha   90.00
_cell.angle_beta   90.00
_cell.angle_gamma   90.00
#
_symmetry.space_group_name_H-M   'P 1'
#
loop_
_entity.id
_entity.type
_entity.pdbx_description
1 polymer ?
#
loop_
_entity_poly.entity_id
_entity_poly.type
_entity_poly.pdbx_seq_one_letter_code
_entity_poly.pdbx_strand_id
1 'polypeptide(L)' 'MDTAKLELAAQRYREAETALDAARTDLQAEAVAFLRDTDERGAQATVVRITGWTREYLRRLVKSSEEKAT' A
#
# COMPACT_ATOMS: atom_id res chain seq x y z
N MET A 1 -31.78 -12.21 21.77
CA MET A 1 -30.64 -12.88 21.10
C MET A 1 -29.40 -12.09 21.49
N ASP A 2 -28.39 -12.75 22.06
CA ASP A 2 -27.17 -12.07 22.49
C ASP A 2 -26.29 -11.81 21.26
N THR A 3 -26.11 -10.54 20.91
CA THR A 3 -25.33 -10.07 19.75
C THR A 3 -23.88 -9.77 20.10
N ALA A 4 -23.44 -9.91 21.36
CA ALA A 4 -22.11 -9.49 21.79
C ALA A 4 -20.98 -10.17 21.01
N LYS A 5 -21.13 -11.45 20.67
CA LYS A 5 -20.15 -12.18 19.83
C LYS A 5 -20.08 -11.64 18.40
N LEU A 6 -21.22 -11.23 17.84
CA LEU A 6 -21.27 -10.66 16.50
C LEU A 6 -20.66 -9.26 16.47
N GLU A 7 -20.97 -8.43 17.47
CA GLU A 7 -20.40 -7.08 17.62
C GLU A 7 -18.88 -7.13 17.77
N LEU A 8 -18.37 -8.07 18.60
CA LEU A 8 -16.93 -8.27 18.76
C LEU A 8 -16.26 -8.73 17.46
N ALA A 9 -16.89 -9.63 16.70
CA ALA A 9 -16.36 -10.08 15.41
C ALA A 9 -16.34 -8.94 14.38
N ALA A 10 -17.41 -8.13 14.32
CA ALA A 10 -17.49 -6.97 13.44
C ALA A 10 -16.44 -5.90 13.80
N GLN A 11 -16.17 -5.70 15.09
CA GLN A 11 -15.14 -4.77 15.54
C GLN A 11 -13.74 -5.23 15.11
N ARG A 12 -13.38 -6.49 15.36
CA ARG A 12 -12.09 -7.06 14.94
C ARG A 12 -11.88 -7.01 13.44
N TYR A 13 -12.95 -7.23 12.67
CA TYR A 13 -12.92 -7.12 11.22
C TYR A 13 -12.54 -5.71 10.78
N ARG A 14 -13.21 -4.68 11.30
CA ARG A 14 -12.89 -3.27 10.98
C ARG A 14 -11.48 -2.86 11.42
N GLU A 15 -11.03 -3.35 12.56
CA GLU A 15 -9.65 -3.12 13.03
C GLU A 15 -8.62 -3.74 12.08
N ALA A 16 -8.88 -4.97 11.62
CA ALA A 16 -8.02 -5.64 10.64
C ALA A 16 -8.01 -4.93 9.28
N GLU A 17 -9.17 -4.45 8.81
CA GLU A 17 -9.26 -3.64 7.58
C GLU A 17 -8.44 -2.35 7.72
N THR A 18 -8.59 -1.63 8.84
CA THR A 18 -7.84 -0.40 9.11
C THR A 18 -6.33 -0.67 9.15
N ALA A 19 -5.91 -1.74 9.80
CA ALA A 19 -4.51 -2.14 9.88
C ALA A 19 -3.95 -2.54 8.51
N LEU A 20 -4.74 -3.24 7.69
CA LEU A 20 -4.35 -3.61 6.33
C LEU A 20 -4.21 -2.38 5.43
N ASP A 21 -5.13 -1.43 5.53
CA ASP A 21 -5.06 -0.20 4.74
C ASP A 21 -3.86 0.66 5.15
N ALA A 22 -3.58 0.78 6.45
CA ALA A 22 -2.37 1.45 6.95
C ALA A 22 -1.10 0.78 6.40
N ALA A 23 -0.98 -0.55 6.54
CA ALA A 23 0.17 -1.29 6.02
C ALA A 23 0.33 -1.16 4.49
N ARG A 24 -0.79 -1.07 3.77
CA ARG A 24 -0.78 -0.82 2.32
C ARG A 24 -0.27 0.58 2.01
N THR A 25 -0.70 1.59 2.75
CA THR A 25 -0.21 2.98 2.59
C THR A 25 1.27 3.08 2.87
N ASP A 26 1.76 2.44 3.93
CA ASP A 26 3.19 2.42 4.27
C ASP A 26 4.01 1.77 3.15
N LEU A 27 3.58 0.60 2.66
CA LEU A 27 4.25 -0.09 1.55
C LEU A 27 4.26 0.75 0.26
N GLN A 28 3.19 1.50 0.00
CA GLN A 28 3.12 2.42 -1.14
C GLN A 28 4.12 3.56 -0.99
N ALA A 29 4.21 4.17 0.19
CA ALA A 29 5.14 5.26 0.46
C ALA A 29 6.59 4.82 0.28
N GLU A 30 6.97 3.67 0.85
CA GLU A 30 8.32 3.10 0.71
C GLU A 30 8.65 2.75 -0.75
N ALA A 31 7.70 2.17 -1.49
CA ALA A 31 7.89 1.88 -2.90
C ALA A 31 8.13 3.15 -3.74
N VAL A 32 7.41 4.23 -3.46
CA VAL A 32 7.60 5.52 -4.15
C VAL A 32 8.93 6.16 -3.74
N ALA A 33 9.27 6.16 -2.46
CA ALA A 33 10.53 6.70 -1.96
C ALA A 33 11.73 5.98 -2.60
N PHE A 34 11.72 4.64 -2.60
CA PHE A 34 12.75 3.84 -3.25
C PHE A 34 12.90 4.17 -4.74
N LEU A 35 11.78 4.27 -5.48
CA LEU A 35 11.82 4.58 -6.91
C LEU A 35 12.26 6.01 -7.23
N ARG A 36 12.16 6.94 -6.28
CA ARG A 36 12.62 8.33 -6.43
C ARG A 36 14.10 8.49 -6.09
N ASP A 37 14.60 7.71 -5.13
CA ASP A 37 15.97 7.84 -4.62
C ASP A 37 17.00 7.06 -5.46
N THR A 38 16.54 6.17 -6.35
CA THR A 38 17.42 5.32 -7.16
C THR A 38 17.35 5.62 -8.65
N ASP A 39 18.52 5.73 -9.28
CA ASP A 39 18.69 5.78 -10.74
C ASP A 39 18.99 4.40 -11.33
N GLU A 40 18.92 3.33 -10.53
CA GLU A 40 19.24 1.98 -10.98
C GLU A 40 18.30 1.49 -12.09
N ARG A 41 18.90 1.07 -13.21
CA ARG A 41 18.16 0.40 -14.28
C ARG A 41 17.53 -0.88 -13.73
N GLY A 42 16.21 -0.93 -13.73
CA GLY A 42 15.45 -2.10 -13.26
C GLY A 42 14.86 -1.95 -11.85
N ALA A 43 14.98 -0.80 -11.19
CA ALA A 43 14.37 -0.55 -9.89
C ALA A 43 12.86 -0.91 -9.84
N GLN A 44 12.09 -0.57 -10.88
CA GLN A 44 10.69 -0.98 -10.98
C GLN A 44 10.51 -2.50 -10.99
N ALA A 45 11.38 -3.26 -11.66
CA ALA A 45 11.29 -4.72 -11.66
C ALA A 45 11.56 -5.31 -10.28
N THR A 46 12.49 -4.71 -9.53
CA THR A 46 12.75 -5.06 -8.13
C THR A 46 11.52 -4.82 -7.26
N VAL A 47 10.88 -3.65 -7.36
CA VAL A 47 9.67 -3.36 -6.59
C VAL A 47 8.53 -4.31 -6.96
N VAL A 48 8.30 -4.57 -8.25
CA VAL A 48 7.31 -5.57 -8.71
C VAL A 48 7.56 -6.95 -8.10
N ARG A 49 8.81 -7.40 -8.04
CA ARG A 49 9.16 -8.69 -7.45
C ARG A 49 8.89 -8.74 -5.95
N ILE A 50 9.12 -7.65 -5.22
CA ILE A 50 8.93 -7.58 -3.77
C ILE A 50 7.44 -7.48 -3.41
N THR A 51 6.70 -6.60 -4.10
CA THR A 51 5.32 -6.27 -3.72
C THR A 51 4.27 -7.10 -4.46
N GLY A 52 4.65 -7.74 -5.57
CA GLY A 52 3.72 -8.40 -6.49
C GLY A 52 2.85 -7.45 -7.31
N TRP A 53 3.03 -6.12 -7.19
CA TRP A 53 2.28 -5.15 -7.97
C TRP A 53 2.73 -5.13 -9.42
N THR A 54 1.86 -4.65 -10.31
CA THR A 54 2.23 -4.46 -11.71
C THR A 54 3.03 -3.18 -11.90
N ARG A 55 3.80 -3.10 -12.99
CA ARG A 55 4.51 -1.85 -13.35
C ARG A 55 3.53 -0.71 -13.62
N GLU A 56 2.36 -1.01 -14.16
CA GLU A 56 1.28 -0.06 -14.40
C GLU A 56 0.79 0.55 -13.08
N TYR A 57 0.64 -0.28 -12.05
CA TYR A 57 0.25 0.18 -10.73
C TYR A 57 1.29 1.13 -10.13
N LEU A 58 2.58 0.75 -10.20
CA LEU A 58 3.68 1.59 -9.72
C LEU A 58 3.75 2.94 -10.44
N ARG A 59 3.58 2.96 -11.76
CA ARG A 59 3.56 4.22 -12.53
C ARG A 59 2.45 5.15 -12.09
N ARG A 60 1.23 4.62 -11.85
CA ARG A 60 0.12 5.42 -11.33
C ARG A 60 0.39 5.92 -9.92
N LEU A 61 1.01 5.09 -9.09
CA LEU A 61 1.32 5.42 -7.70
C LEU A 61 2.33 6.58 -7.61
N VAL A 62 3.43 6.51 -8.37
CA VAL A 62 4.43 7.58 -8.43
C VAL A 62 3.80 8.87 -8.94
N LYS A 63 3.04 8.81 -10.04
CA LYS A 63 2.33 9.97 -10.59
C LYS A 63 1.37 10.61 -9.58
N SER A 64 0.56 9.80 -8.89
CA SER A 64 -0.37 10.30 -7.87
C SER A 64 0.36 10.95 -6.69
N SER A 65 1.54 10.45 -6.33
CA SER A 65 2.36 11.06 -5.28
C SER A 65 2.96 12.41 -5.71
N GLU A 66 3.29 12.59 -6.99
CA GLU A 66 3.75 13.88 -7.53
C GLU A 66 2.63 14.93 -7.52
N GLU A 67 1.42 14.53 -7.93
CA GLU A 67 0.24 15.40 -7.94
C GLU A 67 -0.15 15.89 -6.52
N LYS A 68 0.13 15.09 -5.48
CA LYS A 68 -0.14 15.47 -4.08
C LYS A 68 0.95 16.34 -3.45
N ALA A 69 2.14 16.40 -4.06
CA ALA A 69 3.28 17.18 -3.54
C ALA A 69 3.34 18.60 -4.13
N THR A 70 2.40 18.96 -5.02
CA THR A 70 2.27 20.26 -5.67
C THR A 70 1.08 21.02 -5.08
#